data_AF-A0AB74FAJ2-F1
#
_entry.id   AF-A0AB74FAJ2-F1
#
_cell.length_a   1.000
_cell.length_b   1.000
_cell.length_c   1.000
_cell.angle_alpha   90.00
_cell.angle_beta   90.00
_cell.angle_gamma   90.00
#
_symmetry.space_group_name_H-M   'P 1'
#
loop_
_entity.id
_entity.type
_entity.pdbx_description
1 polymer ?
#
loop_
_entity_poly.entity_id
_entity_poly.type
_entity_poly.pdbx_seq_one_letter_code
_entity_poly.pdbx_strand_id
1 'polypeptide(L)'
;MTSAITGVSSFADVVGQVGGLVAETTGFTAASSSATAIAAACTPPGNDADSVQATAQNAATTAEFIAMLGAGIEQLGERAAETTTENVAFEALGTAGSAAIAAI
;
A
#
# COMPACT_ATOMS: atom_id res chain seq x y z
N MET A 1 6.81 -5.51 22.28
CA MET A 1 5.92 -5.71 21.12
C MET A 1 6.78 -6.03 19.91
N THR A 2 7.17 -7.30 19.79
CA THR A 2 7.80 -7.83 18.58
C THR A 2 6.66 -8.16 17.62
N SER A 3 6.46 -7.30 16.62
CA SER A 3 5.55 -7.60 15.51
C SER A 3 6.15 -8.79 14.77
N ALA A 4 5.58 -9.98 14.97
CA ALA A 4 5.99 -11.16 14.25
C ALA A 4 5.54 -10.98 12.80
N ILE A 5 6.50 -10.90 11.86
CA ILE A 5 6.22 -11.39 10.51
C ILE A 5 5.88 -12.86 10.72
N THR A 6 4.59 -13.20 10.63
CA THR A 6 4.13 -14.58 10.62
C THR A 6 4.87 -15.29 9.50
N GLY A 7 5.76 -16.21 9.87
CA GLY A 7 6.65 -16.89 8.95
C GLY A 7 5.87 -17.55 7.82
N VAL A 8 6.34 -17.35 6.59
CA VAL A 8 5.75 -17.92 5.39
C VAL A 8 5.96 -19.44 5.43
N SER A 9 4.94 -20.19 5.81
CA SER A 9 4.99 -21.65 5.93
C SER A 9 4.54 -22.38 4.66
N SER A 10 3.88 -21.68 3.75
CA SER A 10 3.37 -22.23 2.49
C SER A 10 3.14 -21.14 1.44
N PHE A 11 3.02 -21.53 0.17
CA PHE A 11 2.63 -20.63 -0.92
C PHE A 11 1.23 -20.01 -0.69
N ALA A 12 0.32 -20.73 -0.04
CA ALA A 12 -0.99 -20.21 0.33
C ALA A 12 -0.91 -19.05 1.33
N ASP A 13 0.07 -19.06 2.24
CA ASP A 13 0.32 -17.95 3.17
C ASP A 13 0.78 -16.70 2.40
N VAL A 14 1.60 -16.86 1.36
CA VAL A 14 2.03 -15.77 0.47
C VAL A 14 0.82 -15.18 -0.26
N VAL A 15 0.01 -16.02 -0.91
CA VAL A 15 -1.18 -15.56 -1.65
C VAL A 15 -2.18 -14.86 -0.72
N GLY A 16 -2.37 -15.37 0.51
CA GLY A 16 -3.21 -14.74 1.51
C GLY A 16 -2.68 -13.38 1.98
N GLN A 17 -1.37 -13.27 2.21
CA GLN A 17 -0.72 -12.01 2.57
C GLN A 17 -0.79 -10.98 1.44
N VAL A 18 -0.56 -11.39 0.19
CA VAL A 18 -0.70 -10.54 -1.01
C VAL A 18 -2.15 -10.09 -1.20
N GLY A 19 -3.12 -10.99 -1.03
CA GLY A 19 -4.55 -10.63 -1.11
C GLY A 19 -4.96 -9.63 -0.03
N GLY A 20 -4.47 -9.79 1.20
CA GLY A 20 -4.66 -8.81 2.28
C GLY A 20 -4.07 -7.45 1.94
N LEU A 21 -2.86 -7.43 1.37
CA LEU A 21 -2.16 -6.21 0.96
C LEU A 21 -2.90 -5.43 -0.13
N VAL A 22 -3.44 -6.14 -1.13
CA VAL A 22 -4.22 -5.53 -2.23
C VAL A 22 -5.53 -4.93 -1.70
N ALA A 23 -6.20 -5.61 -0.77
CA ALA A 23 -7.42 -5.12 -0.14
C ALA A 23 -7.16 -3.86 0.70
N GLU A 24 -6.10 -3.85 1.52
CA GLU A 24 -5.69 -2.68 2.29
C GLU A 24 -5.32 -1.50 1.38
N THR A 25 -4.56 -1.77 0.32
CA THR A 25 -4.16 -0.74 -0.65
C THR A 25 -5.36 -0.07 -1.31
N THR A 26 -6.33 -0.86 -1.75
CA THR A 26 -7.57 -0.35 -2.36
C THR A 26 -8.41 0.45 -1.37
N GLY A 27 -8.54 -0.04 -0.12
CA GLY A 27 -9.23 0.67 0.95
C GLY A 27 -8.56 2.00 1.29
N PHE A 28 -7.24 2.02 1.28
CA PHE A 28 -6.46 3.23 1.51
C PHE A 28 -6.70 4.29 0.42
N THR A 29 -6.68 3.93 -0.87
CA THR A 29 -6.94 4.88 -1.96
C THR A 29 -8.32 5.55 -1.86
N ALA A 30 -9.34 4.79 -1.44
CA ALA A 30 -10.67 5.33 -1.20
C ALA A 30 -10.71 6.28 0.03
N ALA A 31 -10.02 5.90 1.10
CA ALA A 31 -9.92 6.71 2.31
C ALA A 31 -9.16 8.03 2.08
N SER A 32 -8.06 7.99 1.32
CA SER A 32 -7.25 9.18 0.99
C SER A 32 -8.01 10.17 0.10
N SER A 33 -8.75 9.66 -0.89
CA SER A 33 -9.62 10.48 -1.73
C SER A 33 -10.73 11.16 -0.90
N SER A 34 -11.32 10.42 0.04
CA SER A 34 -12.35 10.94 0.95
C SER A 34 -11.79 12.00 1.91
N ALA A 35 -10.60 11.76 2.47
CA ALA A 35 -9.92 12.72 3.35
C ALA A 35 -9.56 14.01 2.60
N THR A 36 -9.12 13.92 1.35
CA THR A 36 -8.84 15.08 0.49
C THR A 36 -10.11 15.91 0.27
N ALA A 37 -11.22 15.24 -0.05
CA ALA A 37 -12.50 15.91 -0.27
C ALA A 37 -13.03 16.59 1.01
N ILE A 38 -12.89 15.96 2.17
CA ILE A 38 -13.29 16.54 3.47
C ILE A 38 -12.42 17.74 3.82
N ALA A 39 -11.10 17.65 3.64
CA ALA A 39 -10.18 18.76 3.88
C ALA A 39 -10.50 19.97 2.99
N ALA A 40 -10.82 19.73 1.71
CA ALA A 40 -11.22 20.78 0.78
C ALA A 40 -12.59 21.40 1.11
N ALA A 41 -13.48 20.66 1.77
CA ALA A 41 -14.79 21.14 2.22
C ALA A 41 -14.74 21.87 3.57
N CYS A 42 -13.58 21.88 4.24
CA CYS A 42 -13.43 22.50 5.55
C CYS A 42 -13.46 24.03 5.43
N THR A 43 -14.46 24.67 6.02
CA THR A 43 -14.61 26.13 6.03
C THR A 43 -14.11 26.73 7.34
N PRO A 44 -13.51 27.93 7.31
CA PRO A 44 -13.12 28.63 8.53
C PRO A 44 -14.30 28.80 9.51
N PRO A 45 -14.10 28.56 10.81
CA PRO A 45 -15.15 28.74 11.82
C PRO A 45 -15.55 30.20 12.04
N GLY A 46 -14.71 31.14 11.58
CA GLY A 46 -14.93 32.58 11.61
C GLY A 46 -14.20 33.26 10.44
N ASN A 47 -14.55 34.53 10.20
CA ASN A 47 -13.91 35.36 9.15
C ASN A 47 -12.72 36.18 9.67
N ASP A 48 -12.22 35.86 10.86
CA ASP A 48 -10.97 36.41 11.35
C ASP A 48 -9.77 35.76 10.65
N ALA A 49 -8.66 36.51 10.58
CA ALA A 49 -7.47 36.08 9.85
C ALA A 49 -6.88 34.78 10.41
N ASP A 50 -6.96 34.56 11.72
CA ASP A 50 -6.43 33.36 12.38
C ASP A 50 -7.24 32.12 11.97
N SER A 51 -8.57 32.19 11.97
CA SER A 51 -9.46 31.11 11.52
C SER A 51 -9.22 30.72 10.06
N VAL A 52 -9.03 31.71 9.18
CA VAL A 52 -8.73 31.47 7.76
C VAL A 52 -7.36 30.83 7.61
N GLN A 53 -6.36 31.33 8.34
CA GLN A 53 -4.99 30.82 8.28
C GLN A 53 -4.87 29.40 8.82
N ALA A 54 -5.54 29.09 9.93
CA ALA A 54 -5.56 27.75 10.52
C ALA A 54 -6.21 26.72 9.56
N THR A 55 -7.30 27.10 8.89
CA THR A 55 -7.95 26.24 7.90
C THR A 55 -7.04 25.98 6.70
N ALA A 56 -6.35 27.01 6.21
CA ALA A 56 -5.40 26.88 5.12
C ALA A 56 -4.19 25.99 5.47
N GLN A 57 -3.65 26.12 6.68
CA GLN A 57 -2.56 25.26 7.17
C GLN A 57 -3.01 23.81 7.28
N ASN A 58 -4.20 23.56 7.84
CA ASN A 58 -4.74 22.22 7.98
C ASN A 58 -4.97 21.54 6.62
N ALA A 59 -5.51 22.28 5.64
CA ALA A 59 -5.67 21.80 4.28
C ALA A 59 -4.32 21.44 3.63
N ALA A 60 -3.29 22.29 3.80
CA ALA A 60 -1.96 22.04 3.27
C ALA A 60 -1.31 20.80 3.90
N THR A 61 -1.33 20.68 5.24
CA THR A 61 -0.79 19.51 5.95
C THR A 61 -1.52 18.23 5.58
N THR A 62 -2.85 18.30 5.43
CA THR A 62 -3.65 17.13 5.03
C THR A 62 -3.29 16.68 3.62
N ALA A 63 -3.13 17.61 2.68
CA ALA A 63 -2.71 17.30 1.32
C ALA A 63 -1.30 16.67 1.29
N GLU A 64 -0.36 17.19 2.07
CA GLU A 64 1.01 16.67 2.16
C GLU A 64 1.05 15.27 2.77
N PHE A 65 0.27 15.02 3.83
CA PHE A 65 0.14 13.70 4.44
C PHE A 65 -0.42 12.66 3.47
N ILE A 66 -1.45 13.03 2.69
CA ILE A 66 -2.02 12.17 1.65
C ILE A 66 -1.00 11.87 0.55
N ALA A 67 -0.23 12.87 0.12
CA ALA A 67 0.81 12.69 -0.89
C ALA A 67 1.90 11.72 -0.41
N MET A 68 2.37 11.86 0.83
CA MET A 68 3.37 10.97 1.43
C MET A 68 2.86 9.53 1.54
N LEU A 69 1.61 9.34 1.93
CA LEU A 69 1.01 8.01 1.96
C LEU A 69 0.83 7.41 0.56
N GLY A 70 0.43 8.22 -0.43
CA GLY A 70 0.34 7.79 -1.83
C GLY A 70 1.67 7.25 -2.35
N ALA A 71 2.77 7.96 -2.08
CA ALA A 71 4.12 7.49 -2.42
C ALA A 71 4.48 6.16 -1.71
N GLY A 72 4.02 5.96 -0.47
CA GLY A 72 4.18 4.70 0.25
C GLY A 72 3.44 3.53 -0.38
N ILE A 73 2.23 3.76 -0.92
CA ILE A 73 1.50 2.75 -1.68
C ILE A 73 2.23 2.37 -2.95
N GLU A 74 2.73 3.36 -3.71
CA GLU A 74 3.42 3.08 -4.98
C GLU A 74 4.64 2.18 -4.74
N GLN A 75 5.45 2.50 -3.73
CA GLN A 75 6.58 1.65 -3.33
C GLN A 75 6.11 0.25 -2.92
N LEU A 76 4.99 0.14 -2.20
CA LEU A 76 4.44 -1.15 -1.81
C LEU A 76 3.96 -1.97 -3.03
N GLY A 77 3.33 -1.31 -4.00
CA GLY A 77 2.92 -1.92 -5.27
C GLY A 77 4.11 -2.43 -6.09
N GLU A 78 5.19 -1.64 -6.15
CA GLU A 78 6.44 -2.05 -6.80
C GLU A 78 7.03 -3.30 -6.13
N ARG A 79 7.15 -3.32 -4.80
CA ARG A 79 7.66 -4.50 -4.08
C ARG A 79 6.76 -5.73 -4.22
N ALA A 80 5.45 -5.54 -4.28
CA ALA A 80 4.51 -6.63 -4.53
C ALA A 80 4.68 -7.22 -5.95
N ALA A 81 4.95 -6.38 -6.95
CA ALA A 81 5.23 -6.81 -8.32
C ALA A 81 6.57 -7.54 -8.45
N GLU A 82 7.62 -7.04 -7.78
CA GLU A 82 8.92 -7.71 -7.69
C GLU A 82 8.78 -9.12 -7.07
N THR A 83 8.11 -9.21 -5.92
CA THR A 83 7.86 -10.49 -5.22
C THR A 83 7.08 -11.47 -6.11
N THR A 84 6.08 -10.99 -6.83
CA THR A 84 5.30 -11.83 -7.78
C THR A 84 6.19 -12.37 -8.90
N THR A 85 7.05 -11.51 -9.45
CA THR A 85 7.99 -11.89 -10.52
C THR A 85 9.00 -12.94 -10.04
N GLU A 86 9.55 -12.76 -8.84
CA GLU A 86 10.48 -13.73 -8.24
C GLU A 86 9.81 -15.08 -7.97
N ASN A 87 8.59 -15.09 -7.45
CA ASN A 87 7.84 -16.34 -7.21
C ASN A 87 7.60 -17.11 -8.51
N VAL A 88 7.14 -16.43 -9.58
CA VAL A 88 6.93 -17.08 -10.89
C VAL A 88 8.25 -17.63 -11.46
N ALA A 89 9.35 -16.90 -11.32
CA ALA A 89 10.67 -17.37 -11.74
C ALA A 89 11.10 -18.63 -10.96
N PHE A 90 10.83 -18.67 -9.65
CA PHE A 90 11.13 -19.82 -8.80
C PHE A 90 10.33 -21.07 -9.19
N GLU A 91 9.03 -20.91 -9.48
CA GLU A 91 8.17 -22.01 -9.96
C GLU A 91 8.63 -22.54 -11.33
N ALA A 92 9.02 -21.64 -12.24
CA ALA A 92 9.57 -22.03 -13.53
C ALA A 92 10.88 -22.82 -13.38
N LEU A 93 11.76 -22.39 -12.46
CA LEU A 93 13.02 -23.08 -12.17
C LEU A 93 12.78 -24.45 -11.53
N GLY A 94 11.81 -24.57 -10.61
CA GLY A 94 11.41 -25.84 -10.01
C GLY A 94 10.82 -26.82 -11.04
N THR A 95 10.01 -26.32 -11.97
CA THR A 95 9.48 -27.12 -13.09
C THR A 95 10.59 -27.59 -14.01
N ALA A 96 11.51 -26.71 -14.40
CA ALA A 96 12.66 -27.04 -15.23
C ALA A 96 13.59 -28.06 -14.54
N GLY A 97 13.85 -27.90 -13.24
CA GLY A 97 14.67 -28.83 -12.46
C GLY A 97 14.02 -30.21 -12.33
N SER A 98 12.71 -30.26 -12.09
CA SER A 98 11.95 -31.51 -12.03
C SER A 98 11.95 -32.25 -13.38
N ALA A 99 11.81 -31.52 -14.49
CA ALA A 99 11.91 -32.07 -15.83
C ALA A 99 13.32 -32.57 -16.16
N ALA A 100 14.37 -31.89 -15.69
CA ALA A 100 15.75 -32.33 -15.85
C ALA A 100 16.05 -33.62 -15.08
N ILE A 101 15.51 -33.79 -13.87
CA ILE A 101 15.64 -35.04 -13.10
C ILE A 101 14.90 -36.18 -13.81
N ALA A 102 13.71 -35.95 -14.35
CA ALA A 102 12.94 -36.96 -15.07
C ALA A 102 13.57 -37.39 -16.41
N ALA A 103 14.53 -36.62 -16.92
CA ALA A 103 15.25 -36.89 -18.17
C ALA A 103 16.57 -37.67 -17.98
N ILE A 104 16.94 -37.99 -16.73
CA ILE A 104 18.10 -38.83 -16.34
C ILE A 104 17.59 -40.24 -16.03
#